data_AF-A0A8C2CWF9-F1
#
_entry.id   AF-A0A8C2CWF9-F1
#
_cell.length_a   1.000
_cell.length_b   1.000
_cell.length_c   1.000
_cell.angle_alpha   90.00
_cell.angle_beta   90.00
_cell.angle_gamma   90.00
#
_symmetry.space_group_name_H-M   'P 1'
#
loop_
_entity.id
_entity.type
_entity.pdbx_description
1 polymer ?
#
loop_
_entity_poly.entity_id
_entity_poly.type
_entity_poly.pdbx_seq_one_letter_code
_entity_poly.pdbx_strand_id
1 'polypeptide(L)'
;MVSLVVVAVFLLCGTLFQPPQTAAFKPLFQDGSITHREITQMAILRKTAEVCRDIATAQGRDFTLPINNRLTTSAVHKACTTSSASSSALATLSFYSAITETYLSNAAVDQVFALSEAHHIDNEAFSEGRDLITRGVAAVKASVQQKSYISARISLGALCHTLQDFYSHSNWVELGSTAPFSTLIKPDLPLNNIAGPSTPTCKSCTWPNCGDNILPEILLQKKLTSGYFSIFSSTKPAGKCSHGGFFDRTSSREPTGGINKDDISSDHGFLHKRAAEMAINATMEVLQDIRLATGDQAFLRLMGLRQTSVLAFVIDTTGSMSDDIEEAKRVSFSIIDSRRGTSEEPSEYILVPFNDPDFGPLTRTEDADLFKRSINSLSASGGGDLPEMCLSGLLLALAGAPQSSDIFVFTDAAAKDLELKSTVQVMIERTKSTVTFLLTSPFSFRRRRDVSQSQGFTSRSIPLSDIQLYRDLAHVSGGQAIEVTKATLSLATAVITDASTSALVTLFQVVRNPGIAENFTFVLDPSLSNVTVYVTGDSPVFTLYSPTGEPVHLEHCLQI
;
A
#
# COMPACT_ATOMS: atom_id res chain seq x y z
N MET A 1 -2.47 19.67 4.86
CA MET A 1 -1.52 18.60 5.29
C MET A 1 -2.15 17.85 6.46
N VAL A 2 -2.92 16.80 6.18
CA VAL A 2 -3.31 15.84 7.21
C VAL A 2 -2.07 14.97 7.42
N SER A 3 -1.29 15.30 8.46
CA SER A 3 -0.01 14.65 8.75
C SER A 3 -0.23 13.18 9.15
N LEU A 4 0.74 12.29 8.84
CA LEU A 4 0.80 10.88 9.27
C LEU A 4 0.46 10.65 10.76
N VAL A 5 0.64 11.70 11.58
CA VAL A 5 0.28 11.74 13.00
C VAL A 5 -1.22 11.47 13.24
N VAL A 6 -2.11 11.87 12.33
CA VAL A 6 -3.56 11.72 12.51
C VAL A 6 -4.02 10.25 12.41
N VAL A 7 -3.40 9.46 11.52
CA VAL A 7 -3.67 8.01 11.42
C VAL A 7 -3.10 7.27 12.64
N ALA A 8 -1.92 7.69 13.14
CA ALA A 8 -1.32 7.13 14.35
C ALA A 8 -2.14 7.43 15.62
N VAL A 9 -2.76 8.61 15.70
CA VAL A 9 -3.66 8.98 16.81
C VAL A 9 -4.95 8.14 16.77
N PHE A 10 -5.50 7.84 15.59
CA PHE A 10 -6.67 6.97 15.46
C PHE A 10 -6.39 5.52 15.86
N LEU A 11 -5.22 4.97 15.53
CA LEU A 11 -4.83 3.60 15.95
C LEU A 11 -4.64 3.46 17.46
N LEU A 12 -4.30 4.56 18.17
CA LEU A 12 -4.15 4.56 19.64
C LEU A 12 -5.41 4.97 20.41
N CYS A 13 -6.32 5.76 19.82
CA CYS A 13 -7.48 6.33 20.53
C CYS A 13 -8.85 5.73 20.16
N GLY A 14 -8.93 4.80 19.19
CA GLY A 14 -10.19 4.22 18.70
C GLY A 14 -11.04 3.45 19.72
N THR A 15 -10.57 3.27 20.96
CA THR A 15 -11.31 2.57 22.04
C THR A 15 -11.96 3.49 23.08
N LEU A 16 -11.73 4.81 23.04
CA LEU A 16 -12.12 5.69 24.16
C LEU A 16 -13.10 6.83 23.84
N PHE A 17 -13.49 7.04 22.58
CA PHE A 17 -14.54 8.02 22.24
C PHE A 17 -15.52 7.43 21.24
N GLN A 18 -16.75 7.17 21.70
CA GLN A 18 -17.87 7.00 20.78
C GLN A 18 -18.05 8.34 20.04
N PRO A 19 -17.99 8.38 18.69
CA PRO A 19 -18.38 9.56 17.97
C PRO A 19 -19.84 9.90 18.33
N PRO A 20 -20.22 11.19 18.37
CA PRO A 20 -21.62 11.56 18.52
C PRO A 20 -22.44 10.81 17.47
N GLN A 21 -23.67 10.39 17.81
CA GLN A 21 -24.55 9.58 16.94
C GLN A 21 -25.03 10.33 15.66
N THR A 22 -24.33 11.39 15.27
CA THR A 22 -24.61 12.37 14.20
C THR A 22 -23.82 12.09 12.92
N ALA A 23 -23.12 10.96 12.85
CA ALA A 23 -22.36 10.53 11.69
C ALA A 23 -23.28 9.84 10.66
N ALA A 24 -23.26 10.30 9.41
CA ALA A 24 -23.95 9.64 8.31
C ALA A 24 -23.53 8.17 8.21
N PHE A 25 -24.47 7.29 7.85
CA PHE A 25 -24.24 5.84 7.76
C PHE A 25 -23.69 5.17 9.04
N LYS A 26 -23.37 5.89 10.12
CA LYS A 26 -22.42 5.50 11.18
C LYS A 26 -21.03 5.10 10.65
N PRO A 27 -19.94 5.41 11.38
CA PRO A 27 -18.60 5.30 10.80
C PRO A 27 -18.11 3.86 10.58
N LEU A 28 -18.39 2.94 11.51
CA LEU A 28 -17.71 1.62 11.56
C LEU A 28 -18.61 0.39 11.82
N PHE A 29 -19.60 0.49 12.71
CA PHE A 29 -20.44 -0.66 13.11
C PHE A 29 -21.84 -0.20 13.51
N GLN A 30 -22.88 -0.83 12.96
CA GLN A 30 -24.27 -0.67 13.40
C GLN A 30 -25.12 -1.83 12.88
N ASP A 31 -25.74 -2.61 13.77
CA ASP A 31 -26.53 -3.78 13.36
C ASP A 31 -27.72 -3.37 12.47
N GLY A 32 -27.85 -4.03 11.31
CA GLY A 32 -28.93 -3.83 10.35
C GLY A 32 -28.82 -2.60 9.45
N SER A 33 -27.83 -1.73 9.68
CA SER A 33 -27.51 -0.56 8.84
C SER A 33 -26.24 -0.80 8.01
N ILE A 34 -26.05 -0.03 6.95
CA ILE A 34 -24.88 -0.06 6.07
C ILE A 34 -24.04 1.18 6.38
N THR A 35 -22.81 0.94 6.82
CA THR A 35 -21.87 1.95 7.32
C THR A 35 -21.01 2.62 6.26
N HIS A 36 -20.38 3.75 6.58
CA HIS A 36 -19.35 4.36 5.72
C HIS A 36 -18.25 3.35 5.35
N ARG A 37 -17.86 2.52 6.32
CA ARG A 37 -16.96 1.38 6.13
C ARG A 37 -17.48 0.44 5.05
N GLU A 38 -18.71 -0.04 5.18
CA GLU A 38 -19.30 -1.00 4.25
C GLU A 38 -19.51 -0.40 2.86
N ILE A 39 -20.01 0.84 2.76
CA ILE A 39 -20.19 1.56 1.49
C ILE A 39 -18.84 1.68 0.76
N THR A 40 -17.82 2.18 1.46
CA THR A 40 -16.48 2.38 0.90
C THR A 40 -15.85 1.05 0.48
N GLN A 41 -15.92 0.03 1.34
CA GLN A 41 -15.40 -1.30 1.06
C GLN A 41 -16.10 -1.96 -0.14
N MET A 42 -17.43 -1.92 -0.20
CA MET A 42 -18.21 -2.49 -1.31
C MET A 42 -17.88 -1.80 -2.63
N ALA A 43 -17.80 -0.47 -2.65
CA ALA A 43 -17.47 0.29 -3.84
C ALA A 43 -16.06 -0.01 -4.36
N ILE A 44 -15.05 -0.06 -3.47
CA ILE A 44 -13.68 -0.41 -3.83
C ILE A 44 -13.61 -1.83 -4.39
N LEU A 45 -14.21 -2.82 -3.71
CA LEU A 45 -14.19 -4.21 -4.15
C LEU A 45 -14.87 -4.39 -5.51
N ARG A 46 -16.05 -3.80 -5.70
CA ARG A 46 -16.79 -3.85 -6.97
C ARG A 46 -15.99 -3.22 -8.09
N LYS A 47 -15.49 -2.01 -7.88
CA LYS A 47 -14.74 -1.29 -8.92
C LYS A 47 -13.46 -2.02 -9.28
N THR A 48 -12.73 -2.51 -8.29
CA THR A 48 -11.49 -3.26 -8.50
C THR A 48 -11.74 -4.54 -9.29
N ALA A 49 -12.81 -5.28 -8.97
CA ALA A 49 -13.21 -6.45 -9.75
C ALA A 49 -13.57 -6.10 -11.20
N GLU A 50 -14.24 -4.98 -11.44
CA GLU A 50 -14.51 -4.49 -12.82
C GLU A 50 -13.21 -4.20 -13.58
N VAL A 51 -12.25 -3.54 -12.93
CA VAL A 51 -10.94 -3.27 -13.56
C VAL A 51 -10.24 -4.57 -13.93
N CYS A 52 -10.21 -5.55 -13.02
CA CYS A 52 -9.57 -6.83 -13.29
C CYS A 52 -10.27 -7.63 -14.40
N ARG A 53 -11.61 -7.59 -14.46
CA ARG A 53 -12.38 -8.18 -15.55
C ARG A 53 -12.04 -7.53 -16.89
N ASP A 54 -11.96 -6.21 -16.94
CA ASP A 54 -11.69 -5.48 -18.17
C ASP A 54 -10.26 -5.78 -18.66
N ILE A 55 -9.27 -5.85 -17.75
CA ILE A 55 -7.89 -6.28 -18.07
C ILE A 55 -7.86 -7.73 -18.56
N ALA A 56 -8.56 -8.64 -17.89
CA ALA A 56 -8.63 -10.05 -18.29
C ALA A 56 -9.22 -10.19 -19.71
N THR A 57 -10.31 -9.48 -19.97
CA THR A 57 -10.97 -9.44 -21.29
C THR A 57 -10.03 -8.92 -22.37
N ALA A 58 -9.32 -7.82 -22.11
CA ALA A 58 -8.34 -7.26 -23.04
C ALA A 58 -7.17 -8.22 -23.34
N GLN A 59 -6.88 -9.14 -22.41
CA GLN A 59 -5.85 -10.18 -22.55
C GLN A 59 -6.40 -11.52 -23.09
N GLY A 60 -7.69 -11.58 -23.48
CA GLY A 60 -8.33 -12.81 -23.95
C GLY A 60 -8.54 -13.88 -22.87
N ARG A 61 -8.53 -13.48 -21.58
CA ARG A 61 -8.77 -14.37 -20.44
C ARG A 61 -10.22 -14.28 -19.97
N ASP A 62 -10.75 -15.42 -19.53
CA ASP A 62 -12.08 -15.47 -18.92
C ASP A 62 -12.06 -14.91 -17.48
N PHE A 63 -13.15 -14.26 -17.08
CA PHE A 63 -13.33 -13.69 -15.74
C PHE A 63 -14.70 -14.06 -15.20
N THR A 64 -14.71 -14.98 -14.23
CA THR A 64 -15.94 -15.64 -13.75
C THR A 64 -16.44 -15.13 -12.41
N LEU A 65 -15.71 -14.23 -11.73
CA LEU A 65 -16.09 -13.70 -10.42
C LEU A 65 -17.34 -12.80 -10.57
N PRO A 66 -18.48 -13.14 -9.94
CA PRO A 66 -19.67 -12.30 -9.99
C PRO A 66 -19.45 -11.02 -9.18
N ILE A 67 -19.63 -9.87 -9.82
CA ILE A 67 -19.43 -8.55 -9.20
C ILE A 67 -20.72 -8.14 -8.49
N ASN A 68 -20.75 -8.22 -7.16
CA ASN A 68 -21.90 -7.88 -6.32
C ASN A 68 -21.45 -7.40 -4.92
N ASN A 69 -22.41 -7.10 -4.03
CA ASN A 69 -22.13 -6.57 -2.69
C ASN A 69 -21.59 -7.62 -1.68
N ARG A 70 -21.38 -8.88 -2.10
CA ARG A 70 -20.84 -9.99 -1.26
C ARG A 70 -19.36 -10.30 -1.54
N LEU A 71 -18.69 -9.47 -2.32
CA LEU A 71 -17.28 -9.64 -2.63
C LEU A 71 -16.41 -9.59 -1.36
N THR A 72 -15.34 -10.38 -1.34
CA THR A 72 -14.29 -10.32 -0.31
C THR A 72 -12.98 -9.89 -0.94
N THR A 73 -12.06 -9.35 -0.12
CA THR A 73 -10.70 -8.99 -0.56
C THR A 73 -9.98 -10.19 -1.18
N SER A 74 -10.10 -11.36 -0.56
CA SER A 74 -9.50 -12.60 -1.05
C SER A 74 -10.06 -13.05 -2.39
N ALA A 75 -11.40 -12.97 -2.58
CA ALA A 75 -12.03 -13.37 -3.83
C ALA A 75 -11.65 -12.44 -4.98
N VAL A 76 -11.65 -11.12 -4.75
CA VAL A 76 -11.26 -10.13 -5.75
C VAL A 76 -9.78 -10.25 -6.07
N HIS A 77 -8.90 -10.32 -5.07
CA HIS A 77 -7.46 -10.54 -5.28
C HIS A 77 -7.19 -11.78 -6.14
N LYS A 78 -7.79 -12.93 -5.76
CA LYS A 78 -7.64 -14.19 -6.52
C LYS A 78 -8.11 -14.07 -7.97
N ALA A 79 -9.21 -13.37 -8.23
CA ALA A 79 -9.70 -13.15 -9.59
C ALA A 79 -8.84 -12.16 -10.40
N CYS A 80 -8.12 -11.27 -9.72
CA CYS A 80 -7.21 -10.31 -10.33
C CYS A 80 -5.82 -10.90 -10.65
N THR A 81 -5.39 -11.96 -9.98
CA THR A 81 -4.08 -12.60 -10.18
C THR A 81 -4.08 -13.62 -11.32
N THR A 82 -3.05 -13.59 -12.17
CA THR A 82 -2.92 -14.44 -13.36
C THR A 82 -2.33 -15.83 -13.10
N SER A 83 -1.76 -16.07 -11.92
CA SER A 83 -1.10 -17.34 -11.56
C SER A 83 -1.50 -17.78 -10.15
N SER A 84 -1.75 -19.07 -9.97
CA SER A 84 -1.97 -19.72 -8.68
C SER A 84 -0.75 -19.64 -7.74
N ALA A 85 0.43 -19.27 -8.25
CA ALA A 85 1.62 -18.98 -7.46
C ALA A 85 1.73 -17.51 -7.01
N SER A 86 0.92 -16.60 -7.59
CA SER A 86 0.93 -15.16 -7.29
C SER A 86 -0.12 -14.74 -6.24
N SER A 87 -0.93 -15.67 -5.74
CA SER A 87 -1.85 -15.40 -4.63
C SER A 87 -1.10 -15.43 -3.30
N SER A 88 -0.19 -14.48 -3.07
CA SER A 88 0.47 -14.38 -1.77
C SER A 88 -0.51 -13.81 -0.73
N ALA A 89 -0.44 -14.33 0.51
CA ALA A 89 -1.19 -13.78 1.63
C ALA A 89 -0.83 -12.30 1.85
N LEU A 90 0.43 -11.92 1.59
CA LEU A 90 0.95 -10.55 1.69
C LEU A 90 0.27 -9.59 0.71
N ALA A 91 0.04 -9.97 -0.55
CA ALA A 91 -0.67 -9.13 -1.51
C ALA A 91 -2.17 -8.98 -1.15
N THR A 92 -2.78 -10.04 -0.61
CA THR A 92 -4.15 -9.97 -0.06
C THR A 92 -4.21 -9.01 1.15
N LEU A 93 -3.18 -9.03 2.02
CA LEU A 93 -3.05 -8.12 3.16
C LEU A 93 -2.83 -6.67 2.71
N SER A 94 -2.03 -6.42 1.67
CA SER A 94 -1.82 -5.08 1.11
C SER A 94 -3.13 -4.48 0.58
N PHE A 95 -3.92 -5.27 -0.16
CA PHE A 95 -5.23 -4.86 -0.63
C PHE A 95 -6.19 -4.57 0.54
N TYR A 96 -6.22 -5.46 1.53
CA TYR A 96 -7.02 -5.25 2.73
C TYR A 96 -6.60 -3.97 3.49
N SER A 97 -5.30 -3.71 3.61
CA SER A 97 -4.77 -2.49 4.25
C SER A 97 -5.17 -1.24 3.47
N ALA A 98 -5.08 -1.25 2.14
CA ALA A 98 -5.45 -0.13 1.31
C ALA A 98 -6.94 0.24 1.46
N ILE A 99 -7.82 -0.75 1.51
CA ILE A 99 -9.25 -0.54 1.82
C ILE A 99 -9.41 0.04 3.23
N THR A 100 -8.67 -0.50 4.20
CA THR A 100 -8.69 -0.07 5.60
C THR A 100 -8.25 1.38 5.78
N GLU A 101 -7.13 1.77 5.20
CA GLU A 101 -6.67 3.17 5.19
C GLU A 101 -7.73 4.11 4.62
N THR A 102 -8.40 3.70 3.54
CA THR A 102 -9.42 4.52 2.87
C THR A 102 -10.66 4.70 3.73
N TYR A 103 -11.24 3.62 4.28
CA TYR A 103 -12.44 3.77 5.10
C TYR A 103 -12.16 4.37 6.48
N LEU A 104 -10.97 4.19 7.06
CA LEU A 104 -10.60 4.87 8.30
C LEU A 104 -10.43 6.37 8.05
N SER A 105 -9.86 6.77 6.91
CA SER A 105 -9.80 8.18 6.55
C SER A 105 -11.17 8.78 6.23
N ASN A 106 -12.13 7.98 5.73
CA ASN A 106 -13.52 8.39 5.61
C ASN A 106 -14.13 8.65 6.99
N ALA A 107 -14.09 7.64 7.88
CA ALA A 107 -14.60 7.74 9.25
C ALA A 107 -13.95 8.87 10.06
N ALA A 108 -12.69 9.24 9.77
CA ALA A 108 -12.01 10.31 10.47
C ALA A 108 -12.62 11.69 10.23
N VAL A 109 -13.36 11.90 9.12
CA VAL A 109 -14.00 13.17 8.82
C VAL A 109 -15.09 13.50 9.85
N ASP A 110 -15.87 12.52 10.30
CA ASP A 110 -16.87 12.67 11.37
C ASP A 110 -16.29 13.19 12.68
N GLN A 111 -15.01 12.92 12.95
CA GLN A 111 -14.35 13.38 14.17
C GLN A 111 -13.64 14.72 13.97
N VAL A 112 -12.89 14.86 12.88
CA VAL A 112 -12.04 16.04 12.62
C VAL A 112 -12.89 17.24 12.19
N PHE A 113 -13.98 16.98 11.46
CA PHE A 113 -14.85 17.97 10.86
C PHE A 113 -16.30 17.85 11.35
N ALA A 114 -16.50 17.35 12.58
CA ALA A 114 -17.80 17.00 13.18
C ALA A 114 -18.92 18.08 13.10
N LEU A 115 -18.56 19.35 12.93
CA LEU A 115 -19.49 20.49 12.85
C LEU A 115 -19.38 21.25 11.52
N SER A 116 -18.68 20.67 10.54
CA SER A 116 -18.47 21.30 9.25
C SER A 116 -19.62 20.96 8.32
N GLU A 117 -20.52 21.93 8.15
CA GLU A 117 -21.67 21.85 7.23
C GLU A 117 -21.28 21.34 5.83
N ALA A 118 -20.19 21.86 5.27
CA ALA A 118 -19.71 21.46 3.94
C ALA A 118 -19.23 20.00 3.85
N HIS A 119 -18.63 19.46 4.92
CA HIS A 119 -18.15 18.06 4.90
C HIS A 119 -19.31 17.07 5.05
N HIS A 120 -20.39 17.48 5.71
CA HIS A 120 -21.59 16.68 5.96
C HIS A 120 -22.76 17.04 5.02
N ILE A 121 -22.58 17.99 4.12
CA ILE A 121 -23.66 18.49 3.23
C ILE A 121 -24.88 19.01 4.02
N ASP A 122 -24.68 19.44 5.26
CA ASP A 122 -25.73 20.04 6.06
C ASP A 122 -26.00 21.49 5.64
N ASN A 123 -27.09 22.06 6.15
CA ASN A 123 -27.42 23.49 6.01
C ASN A 123 -27.48 23.97 4.54
N GLU A 124 -27.76 23.06 3.60
CA GLU A 124 -27.74 23.28 2.14
C GLU A 124 -26.36 23.69 1.57
N ALA A 125 -25.26 23.35 2.25
CA ALA A 125 -23.86 23.62 1.85
C ALA A 125 -23.39 22.74 0.65
N PHE A 126 -24.23 22.58 -0.37
CA PHE A 126 -23.98 21.74 -1.54
C PHE A 126 -22.82 22.23 -2.40
N SER A 127 -22.66 23.54 -2.53
CA SER A 127 -21.60 24.13 -3.36
C SER A 127 -20.23 23.92 -2.72
N GLU A 128 -20.12 24.20 -1.43
CA GLU A 128 -18.91 24.02 -0.63
C GLU A 128 -18.54 22.53 -0.51
N GLY A 129 -19.55 21.67 -0.34
CA GLY A 129 -19.36 20.22 -0.36
C GLY A 129 -18.88 19.70 -1.71
N ARG A 130 -19.43 20.20 -2.82
CA ARG A 130 -18.92 19.90 -4.17
C ARG A 130 -17.47 20.37 -4.35
N ASP A 131 -17.11 21.53 -3.81
CA ASP A 131 -15.73 22.03 -3.86
C ASP A 131 -14.77 21.14 -3.06
N LEU A 132 -15.23 20.55 -1.94
CA LEU A 132 -14.44 19.54 -1.20
C LEU A 132 -14.26 18.26 -2.01
N ILE A 133 -15.35 17.72 -2.59
CA ILE A 133 -15.32 16.49 -3.40
C ILE A 133 -14.39 16.67 -4.61
N THR A 134 -14.56 17.74 -5.39
CA THR A 134 -13.80 17.98 -6.62
C THR A 134 -12.32 18.27 -6.34
N ARG A 135 -11.98 19.02 -5.29
CA ARG A 135 -10.59 19.17 -4.83
C ARG A 135 -10.01 17.83 -4.34
N GLY A 136 -10.80 17.03 -3.64
CA GLY A 136 -10.41 15.69 -3.23
C GLY A 136 -10.05 14.80 -4.43
N VAL A 137 -10.91 14.77 -5.45
CA VAL A 137 -10.67 14.02 -6.69
C VAL A 137 -9.38 14.46 -7.37
N ALA A 138 -9.15 15.77 -7.49
CA ALA A 138 -7.92 16.32 -8.03
C ALA A 138 -6.68 15.91 -7.20
N ALA A 139 -6.79 15.96 -5.87
CA ALA A 139 -5.72 15.56 -4.95
C ALA A 139 -5.39 14.06 -5.05
N VAL A 140 -6.39 13.19 -5.20
CA VAL A 140 -6.18 11.75 -5.43
C VAL A 140 -5.45 11.53 -6.74
N LYS A 141 -5.92 12.12 -7.84
CA LYS A 141 -5.28 11.99 -9.16
C LYS A 141 -3.82 12.47 -9.12
N ALA A 142 -3.56 13.63 -8.54
CA ALA A 142 -2.20 14.17 -8.39
C ALA A 142 -1.31 13.28 -7.51
N SER A 143 -1.84 12.76 -6.40
CA SER A 143 -1.10 11.87 -5.49
C SER A 143 -0.77 10.53 -6.16
N VAL A 144 -1.68 9.97 -6.95
CA VAL A 144 -1.42 8.75 -7.75
C VAL A 144 -0.35 9.00 -8.81
N GLN A 145 -0.40 10.14 -9.51
CA GLN A 145 0.66 10.52 -10.46
C GLN A 145 2.02 10.68 -9.78
N GLN A 146 2.05 11.20 -8.55
CA GLN A 146 3.24 11.30 -7.71
C GLN A 146 3.59 9.98 -6.98
N LYS A 147 2.85 8.89 -7.23
CA LYS A 147 3.00 7.59 -6.55
C LYS A 147 2.88 7.65 -5.02
N SER A 148 2.29 8.70 -4.48
CA SER A 148 2.01 8.86 -3.06
C SER A 148 0.70 8.17 -2.71
N TYR A 149 0.67 6.83 -2.77
CA TYR A 149 -0.57 6.05 -2.66
C TYR A 149 -1.24 6.14 -1.28
N ILE A 150 -0.46 6.30 -0.20
CA ILE A 150 -1.03 6.53 1.15
C ILE A 150 -1.77 7.88 1.17
N SER A 151 -1.14 8.96 0.69
CA SER A 151 -1.76 10.28 0.59
C SER A 151 -2.99 10.28 -0.31
N ALA A 152 -2.93 9.51 -1.40
CA ALA A 152 -4.05 9.30 -2.30
C ALA A 152 -5.22 8.60 -1.59
N ARG A 153 -4.97 7.55 -0.80
CA ARG A 153 -6.02 6.84 -0.04
C ARG A 153 -6.63 7.66 1.08
N ILE A 154 -5.83 8.47 1.77
CA ILE A 154 -6.33 9.46 2.75
C ILE A 154 -7.26 10.47 2.06
N SER A 155 -6.81 11.04 0.94
CA SER A 155 -7.62 12.00 0.18
C SER A 155 -8.90 11.36 -0.37
N LEU A 156 -8.82 10.10 -0.82
CA LEU A 156 -9.95 9.31 -1.29
C LEU A 156 -10.95 9.02 -0.17
N GLY A 157 -10.49 8.65 1.02
CA GLY A 157 -11.36 8.44 2.17
C GLY A 157 -12.11 9.72 2.54
N ALA A 158 -11.38 10.83 2.66
CA ALA A 158 -11.95 12.12 3.04
C ALA A 158 -13.00 12.63 2.02
N LEU A 159 -12.75 12.51 0.71
CA LEU A 159 -13.74 12.92 -0.29
C LEU A 159 -14.95 11.97 -0.31
N CYS A 160 -14.72 10.66 -0.11
CA CYS A 160 -15.79 9.66 -0.10
C CYS A 160 -16.77 9.92 1.05
N HIS A 161 -16.29 10.37 2.20
CA HIS A 161 -17.16 10.77 3.31
C HIS A 161 -18.20 11.82 2.86
N THR A 162 -17.73 12.99 2.40
CA THR A 162 -18.62 14.08 1.95
C THR A 162 -19.54 13.68 0.79
N LEU A 163 -19.05 12.83 -0.13
CA LEU A 163 -19.88 12.30 -1.21
C LEU A 163 -20.98 11.36 -0.69
N GLN A 164 -20.70 10.56 0.33
CA GLN A 164 -21.65 9.62 0.92
C GLN A 164 -22.69 10.38 1.74
N ASP A 165 -22.29 11.36 2.56
CA ASP A 165 -23.18 12.21 3.38
C ASP A 165 -24.25 12.90 2.53
N PHE A 166 -23.93 13.34 1.30
CA PHE A 166 -24.92 13.88 0.38
C PHE A 166 -26.16 12.96 0.25
N TYR A 167 -25.97 11.64 0.14
CA TYR A 167 -27.09 10.71 -0.03
C TYR A 167 -27.87 10.47 1.26
N SER A 168 -27.23 10.65 2.42
CA SER A 168 -27.90 10.54 3.71
C SER A 168 -28.65 11.82 4.10
N HIS A 169 -28.01 12.98 3.94
CA HIS A 169 -28.47 14.24 4.52
C HIS A 169 -29.27 15.12 3.54
N SER A 170 -29.21 14.83 2.23
CA SER A 170 -30.01 15.54 1.22
C SER A 170 -31.28 14.80 0.84
N ASN A 171 -32.21 15.47 0.16
CA ASN A 171 -33.43 14.85 -0.38
C ASN A 171 -33.24 14.08 -1.71
N TRP A 172 -32.01 13.78 -2.16
CA TRP A 172 -31.76 13.18 -3.48
C TRP A 172 -32.53 11.87 -3.71
N VAL A 173 -32.65 11.04 -2.68
CA VAL A 173 -33.38 9.77 -2.76
C VAL A 173 -34.89 9.99 -2.86
N GLU A 174 -35.40 10.97 -2.12
CA GLU A 174 -36.81 11.40 -2.07
C GLU A 174 -37.25 12.04 -3.38
N LEU A 175 -36.34 12.66 -4.12
CA LEU A 175 -36.60 13.13 -5.49
C LEU A 175 -36.91 11.98 -6.47
N GLY A 176 -36.78 10.72 -6.05
CA GLY A 176 -37.07 9.56 -6.88
C GLY A 176 -35.93 9.20 -7.83
N SER A 177 -34.75 9.80 -7.66
CA SER A 177 -33.56 9.54 -8.47
C SER A 177 -33.20 8.05 -8.46
N THR A 178 -32.73 7.54 -9.60
CA THR A 178 -32.30 6.13 -9.77
C THR A 178 -30.81 6.00 -10.06
N ALA A 179 -30.10 7.13 -10.16
CA ALA A 179 -28.68 7.21 -10.45
C ALA A 179 -27.97 8.17 -9.47
N PRO A 180 -26.64 8.05 -9.31
CA PRO A 180 -25.83 9.02 -8.59
C PRO A 180 -25.96 10.45 -9.15
N PHE A 181 -25.77 11.45 -8.30
CA PHE A 181 -25.73 12.85 -8.71
C PHE A 181 -24.33 13.23 -9.19
N SER A 182 -24.00 12.88 -10.44
CA SER A 182 -22.65 13.08 -11.00
C SER A 182 -22.19 14.55 -11.01
N THR A 183 -23.10 15.52 -10.87
CA THR A 183 -22.76 16.96 -10.70
C THR A 183 -21.82 17.20 -9.52
N LEU A 184 -21.87 16.39 -8.45
CA LEU A 184 -20.96 16.51 -7.31
C LEU A 184 -19.50 16.14 -7.67
N ILE A 185 -19.32 15.27 -8.66
CA ILE A 185 -18.01 14.74 -9.06
C ILE A 185 -17.43 15.58 -10.21
N LYS A 186 -18.28 16.05 -11.12
CA LYS A 186 -17.91 16.75 -12.36
C LYS A 186 -18.18 18.24 -12.24
N PRO A 187 -17.16 19.09 -11.99
CA PRO A 187 -17.34 20.53 -11.70
C PRO A 187 -17.94 21.34 -12.86
N ASP A 188 -17.84 20.84 -14.09
CA ASP A 188 -18.38 21.44 -15.31
C ASP A 188 -19.91 21.34 -15.44
N LEU A 189 -20.54 20.42 -14.71
CA LEU A 189 -22.00 20.28 -14.72
C LEU A 189 -22.69 21.40 -13.91
N PRO A 190 -23.88 21.87 -14.29
CA PRO A 190 -24.58 22.91 -13.54
C PRO A 190 -25.15 22.38 -12.21
N LEU A 191 -24.99 23.16 -11.14
CA LEU A 191 -25.63 22.95 -9.83
C LEU A 191 -26.65 24.08 -9.60
N ASN A 192 -27.79 24.00 -10.29
CA ASN A 192 -28.79 25.07 -10.34
C ASN A 192 -30.14 24.69 -9.69
N ASN A 193 -30.28 23.46 -9.21
CA ASN A 193 -31.50 22.95 -8.63
C ASN A 193 -31.54 23.05 -7.09
N ILE A 194 -30.71 23.87 -6.45
CA ILE A 194 -30.75 24.05 -4.99
C ILE A 194 -31.96 24.91 -4.59
N ALA A 195 -32.65 24.54 -3.52
CA ALA A 195 -33.69 25.37 -2.92
C ALA A 195 -33.10 26.70 -2.41
N GLY A 196 -33.72 27.83 -2.72
CA GLY A 196 -33.21 29.12 -2.26
C GLY A 196 -33.28 29.26 -0.74
N PRO A 197 -32.49 30.16 -0.12
CA PRO A 197 -32.43 30.30 1.34
C PRO A 197 -33.78 30.57 2.03
N SER A 198 -34.68 31.26 1.33
CA SER A 198 -36.04 31.59 1.80
C SER A 198 -37.13 30.66 1.23
N THR A 199 -36.75 29.64 0.45
CA THR A 199 -37.71 28.66 -0.09
C THR A 199 -38.01 27.63 1.00
N PRO A 200 -39.26 27.53 1.50
CA PRO A 200 -39.64 26.47 2.43
C PRO A 200 -39.44 25.10 1.77
N THR A 201 -38.87 24.15 2.51
CA THR A 201 -38.58 22.81 2.01
C THR A 201 -39.23 21.69 2.81
N CYS A 202 -39.58 21.95 4.08
CA CYS A 202 -40.23 20.98 4.95
C CYS A 202 -41.45 21.54 5.69
N LYS A 203 -42.34 20.63 6.07
CA LYS A 203 -43.35 20.77 7.12
C LYS A 203 -42.99 19.86 8.31
N SER A 204 -43.62 20.08 9.46
CA SER A 204 -43.34 19.30 10.66
C SER A 204 -43.78 17.85 10.52
N CYS A 205 -42.98 16.93 11.04
CA CYS A 205 -43.32 15.52 11.07
C CYS A 205 -44.52 15.27 12.00
N THR A 206 -45.47 14.46 11.53
CA THR A 206 -46.69 14.12 12.29
C THR A 206 -46.63 12.75 12.95
N TRP A 207 -45.66 11.92 12.56
CA TRP A 207 -45.45 10.54 13.01
C TRP A 207 -43.96 10.26 13.23
N PRO A 208 -43.59 9.16 13.92
CA PRO A 208 -42.19 8.79 14.14
C PRO A 208 -41.39 8.62 12.84
N ASN A 209 -42.07 8.29 11.73
CA ASN A 209 -41.51 8.28 10.39
C ASN A 209 -41.85 9.61 9.69
N CYS A 210 -40.83 10.41 9.38
CA CYS A 210 -40.95 11.71 8.74
C CYS A 210 -41.26 11.63 7.22
N GLY A 211 -41.90 10.55 6.74
CA GLY A 211 -41.93 10.19 5.32
C GLY A 211 -42.66 11.15 4.37
N ASP A 212 -43.43 12.10 4.90
CA ASP A 212 -44.15 13.10 4.13
C ASP A 212 -43.74 14.54 4.47
N ASN A 213 -42.63 14.75 5.21
CA ASN A 213 -42.26 16.06 5.71
C ASN A 213 -41.68 16.99 4.63
N ILE A 214 -41.09 16.48 3.54
CA ILE A 214 -40.60 17.28 2.42
C ILE A 214 -41.79 17.79 1.60
N LEU A 215 -41.82 19.10 1.33
CA LEU A 215 -42.94 19.73 0.64
C LEU A 215 -43.11 19.20 -0.81
N PRO A 216 -44.35 18.88 -1.24
CA PRO A 216 -44.60 18.35 -2.59
C PRO A 216 -44.05 19.23 -3.72
N GLU A 217 -44.05 20.55 -3.54
CA GLU A 217 -43.54 21.51 -4.52
C GLU A 217 -42.03 21.34 -4.74
N ILE A 218 -41.27 21.00 -3.70
CA ILE A 218 -39.83 20.71 -3.80
C ILE A 218 -39.59 19.44 -4.61
N LEU A 219 -40.38 18.40 -4.34
CA LEU A 219 -40.30 17.13 -5.05
C LEU A 219 -40.71 17.25 -6.52
N LEU A 220 -41.75 18.05 -6.81
CA LEU A 220 -42.23 18.34 -8.16
C LEU A 220 -41.21 19.16 -8.96
N GLN A 221 -40.64 20.20 -8.34
CA GLN A 221 -39.63 21.07 -8.96
C GLN A 221 -38.23 20.45 -9.01
N LYS A 222 -38.04 19.26 -8.42
CA LYS A 222 -36.73 18.58 -8.29
C LYS A 222 -35.66 19.46 -7.63
N LYS A 223 -36.06 20.24 -6.62
CA LYS A 223 -35.15 21.08 -5.86
C LYS A 223 -34.42 20.29 -4.78
N LEU A 224 -33.12 20.52 -4.64
CA LEU A 224 -32.27 19.98 -3.59
C LEU A 224 -32.44 20.76 -2.29
N THR A 225 -32.59 20.04 -1.19
CA THR A 225 -32.50 20.54 0.19
C THR A 225 -31.72 19.52 0.99
N SER A 226 -31.01 19.97 2.02
CA SER A 226 -30.45 19.08 3.04
C SER A 226 -30.93 19.48 4.43
N GLY A 227 -30.65 18.61 5.40
CA GLY A 227 -30.99 18.85 6.78
C GLY A 227 -30.15 19.97 7.39
N TYR A 228 -30.78 20.88 8.12
CA TYR A 228 -30.05 21.78 8.98
C TYR A 228 -29.62 21.08 10.26
N PHE A 229 -28.38 21.27 10.70
CA PHE A 229 -27.83 20.61 11.88
C PHE A 229 -27.17 21.59 12.84
N SER A 230 -27.44 21.43 14.15
CA SER A 230 -26.67 22.11 15.19
C SER A 230 -26.83 21.43 16.55
N ILE A 231 -25.72 21.20 17.25
CA ILE A 231 -25.72 20.70 18.63
C ILE A 231 -25.86 21.81 19.68
N PHE A 232 -25.74 23.07 19.28
CA PHE A 232 -25.71 24.22 20.20
C PHE A 232 -26.97 25.07 20.12
N SER A 233 -27.57 25.20 18.93
CA SER A 233 -28.68 26.11 18.66
C SER A 233 -29.85 25.36 18.02
N SER A 234 -31.08 25.69 18.40
CA SER A 234 -32.26 25.22 17.66
C SER A 234 -32.58 26.08 16.43
N THR A 235 -31.74 27.07 16.12
CA THR A 235 -32.00 28.02 15.03
C THR A 235 -31.70 27.43 13.67
N LYS A 236 -32.69 27.51 12.78
CA LYS A 236 -32.60 27.24 11.35
C LYS A 236 -33.54 28.18 10.59
N PRO A 237 -33.36 28.40 9.27
CA PRO A 237 -34.25 29.25 8.49
C PRO A 237 -35.69 28.71 8.47
N ALA A 238 -36.65 29.62 8.40
CA ALA A 238 -38.07 29.26 8.45
C ALA A 238 -38.45 28.34 7.28
N GLY A 239 -39.17 27.26 7.59
CA GLY A 239 -39.60 26.28 6.59
C GLY A 239 -38.52 25.30 6.13
N LYS A 240 -37.29 25.34 6.65
CA LYS A 240 -36.23 24.41 6.26
C LYS A 240 -36.24 23.10 7.04
N CYS A 241 -35.86 22.03 6.36
CA CYS A 241 -35.70 20.71 6.95
C CYS A 241 -34.58 20.72 8.01
N SER A 242 -34.76 19.94 9.08
CA SER A 242 -33.66 19.61 9.98
C SER A 242 -32.99 18.33 9.52
N HIS A 243 -31.77 18.12 9.97
CA HIS A 243 -31.08 16.87 9.82
C HIS A 243 -31.83 15.78 10.61
N GLY A 244 -32.12 16.05 11.88
CA GLY A 244 -32.74 15.09 12.79
C GLY A 244 -31.72 14.33 13.64
N GLY A 245 -32.21 13.36 14.40
CA GLY A 245 -31.42 12.61 15.36
C GLY A 245 -31.27 13.27 16.73
N PHE A 246 -30.80 12.50 17.70
CA PHE A 246 -30.85 12.85 19.13
C PHE A 246 -30.12 14.15 19.50
N PHE A 247 -29.01 14.47 18.82
CA PHE A 247 -28.19 15.63 19.14
C PHE A 247 -28.53 16.88 18.32
N ASP A 248 -29.34 16.76 17.26
CA ASP A 248 -29.71 17.91 16.43
C ASP A 248 -30.78 18.76 17.13
N ARG A 249 -30.36 19.89 17.70
CA ARG A 249 -31.28 20.82 18.37
C ARG A 249 -32.21 21.53 17.39
N THR A 250 -31.86 21.61 16.11
CA THR A 250 -32.71 22.28 15.12
C THR A 250 -34.00 21.50 14.86
N SER A 251 -33.98 20.18 15.08
CA SER A 251 -35.14 19.28 14.91
C SER A 251 -36.32 19.60 15.84
N SER A 252 -36.06 20.32 16.94
CA SER A 252 -37.07 20.79 17.89
C SER A 252 -37.77 22.09 17.49
N ARG A 253 -37.28 22.76 16.43
CA ARG A 253 -37.85 24.01 15.91
C ARG A 253 -38.65 23.74 14.64
N GLU A 254 -39.84 24.32 14.57
CA GLU A 254 -40.70 24.23 13.39
C GLU A 254 -39.97 24.65 12.09
N PRO A 255 -39.98 23.83 11.03
CA PRO A 255 -40.63 22.50 10.95
C PRO A 255 -39.91 21.39 11.75
N THR A 256 -40.60 20.70 12.65
CA THR A 256 -39.99 19.69 13.55
C THR A 256 -39.70 18.35 12.86
N GLY A 257 -38.74 17.58 13.40
CA GLY A 257 -38.30 16.28 12.87
C GLY A 257 -36.99 16.36 12.06
N GLY A 258 -36.78 15.44 11.11
CA GLY A 258 -35.54 15.39 10.32
C GLY A 258 -35.68 14.71 8.95
N ILE A 259 -34.63 14.76 8.14
CA ILE A 259 -34.58 14.09 6.82
C ILE A 259 -33.40 13.13 6.64
N ASN A 260 -32.58 12.90 7.67
CA ASN A 260 -31.40 12.05 7.55
C ASN A 260 -31.75 10.57 7.38
N LYS A 261 -30.84 9.86 6.70
CA LYS A 261 -30.89 8.41 6.43
C LYS A 261 -29.70 7.70 7.06
N ASP A 262 -29.19 8.21 8.19
CA ASP A 262 -27.91 7.76 8.75
C ASP A 262 -27.95 6.29 9.16
N ASP A 263 -29.08 5.85 9.68
CA ASP A 263 -29.31 4.46 10.01
C ASP A 263 -30.78 4.11 9.80
N ILE A 264 -31.12 2.83 9.97
CA ILE A 264 -32.49 2.35 9.78
C ILE A 264 -33.51 2.94 10.77
N SER A 265 -33.05 3.54 11.87
CA SER A 265 -33.89 4.16 12.91
C SER A 265 -34.00 5.68 12.80
N SER A 266 -33.26 6.30 11.87
CA SER A 266 -33.37 7.72 11.54
C SER A 266 -34.78 8.13 11.09
N ASP A 267 -35.06 9.43 11.14
CA ASP A 267 -36.32 10.03 10.67
C ASP A 267 -36.71 9.56 9.26
N HIS A 268 -35.73 9.45 8.35
CA HIS A 268 -35.88 8.89 6.99
C HIS A 268 -35.19 7.54 6.82
N GLY A 269 -34.96 6.79 7.90
CA GLY A 269 -34.27 5.50 7.90
C GLY A 269 -34.90 4.43 7.01
N PHE A 270 -36.18 4.57 6.65
CA PHE A 270 -36.85 3.72 5.66
C PHE A 270 -36.23 3.80 4.25
N LEU A 271 -35.48 4.87 3.95
CA LEU A 271 -34.71 5.04 2.72
C LEU A 271 -33.22 4.71 2.86
N HIS A 272 -32.75 4.36 4.06
CA HIS A 272 -31.33 4.15 4.37
C HIS A 272 -30.63 3.21 3.37
N LYS A 273 -31.21 2.02 3.10
CA LYS A 273 -30.62 1.06 2.15
C LYS A 273 -30.53 1.61 0.72
N ARG A 274 -31.51 2.42 0.30
CA ARG A 274 -31.51 3.04 -1.02
C ARG A 274 -30.48 4.16 -1.10
N ALA A 275 -30.35 4.96 -0.03
CA ALA A 275 -29.29 5.97 0.10
C ALA A 275 -27.89 5.35 0.05
N ALA A 276 -27.67 4.28 0.81
CA ALA A 276 -26.41 3.54 0.82
C ALA A 276 -26.05 2.97 -0.55
N GLU A 277 -27.00 2.36 -1.29
CA GLU A 277 -26.73 1.86 -2.64
C GLU A 277 -26.41 3.00 -3.63
N MET A 278 -27.06 4.16 -3.52
CA MET A 278 -26.67 5.33 -4.32
C MET A 278 -25.26 5.82 -3.95
N ALA A 279 -24.91 5.83 -2.67
CA ALA A 279 -23.60 6.22 -2.18
C ALA A 279 -22.49 5.25 -2.64
N ILE A 280 -22.77 3.94 -2.70
CA ILE A 280 -21.88 2.93 -3.30
C ILE A 280 -21.65 3.26 -4.78
N ASN A 281 -22.73 3.45 -5.54
CA ASN A 281 -22.64 3.73 -6.97
C ASN A 281 -21.93 5.06 -7.27
N ALA A 282 -22.15 6.10 -6.46
CA ALA A 282 -21.44 7.38 -6.56
C ALA A 282 -19.93 7.22 -6.26
N THR A 283 -19.59 6.44 -5.22
CA THR A 283 -18.20 6.11 -4.90
C THR A 283 -17.56 5.35 -6.06
N MET A 284 -18.28 4.43 -6.71
CA MET A 284 -17.80 3.76 -7.92
C MET A 284 -17.60 4.71 -9.11
N GLU A 285 -18.44 5.73 -9.28
CA GLU A 285 -18.23 6.78 -10.30
C GLU A 285 -16.92 7.56 -10.07
N VAL A 286 -16.63 7.93 -8.81
CA VAL A 286 -15.34 8.57 -8.47
C VAL A 286 -14.17 7.66 -8.78
N LEU A 287 -14.24 6.39 -8.37
CA LEU A 287 -13.16 5.44 -8.63
C LEU A 287 -12.96 5.21 -10.14
N GLN A 288 -14.03 5.21 -10.93
CA GLN A 288 -13.94 5.16 -12.39
C GLN A 288 -13.28 6.41 -12.97
N ASP A 289 -13.62 7.60 -12.47
CA ASP A 289 -13.00 8.85 -12.90
C ASP A 289 -11.49 8.89 -12.57
N ILE A 290 -11.08 8.42 -11.39
CA ILE A 290 -9.67 8.26 -11.02
C ILE A 290 -8.98 7.24 -11.94
N ARG A 291 -9.59 6.09 -12.19
CA ARG A 291 -9.06 5.05 -13.10
C ARG A 291 -8.82 5.63 -14.50
N LEU A 292 -9.80 6.33 -15.08
CA LEU A 292 -9.66 6.92 -16.42
C LEU A 292 -8.52 7.94 -16.51
N ALA A 293 -8.28 8.69 -15.43
CA ALA A 293 -7.21 9.69 -15.38
C ALA A 293 -5.81 9.11 -15.12
N THR A 294 -5.71 7.92 -14.52
CA THR A 294 -4.45 7.37 -14.01
C THR A 294 -4.00 6.08 -14.72
N GLY A 295 -4.93 5.39 -15.40
CA GLY A 295 -4.70 4.11 -16.04
C GLY A 295 -4.81 2.92 -15.08
N ASP A 296 -5.04 1.74 -15.65
CA ASP A 296 -5.35 0.51 -14.92
C ASP A 296 -4.27 0.13 -13.91
N GLN A 297 -2.99 0.26 -14.27
CA GLN A 297 -1.88 -0.16 -13.42
C GLN A 297 -1.72 0.74 -12.18
N ALA A 298 -1.81 2.05 -12.36
CA ALA A 298 -1.74 3.01 -11.26
C ALA A 298 -2.97 2.89 -10.34
N PHE A 299 -4.14 2.63 -10.92
CA PHE A 299 -5.36 2.35 -10.16
C PHE A 299 -5.22 1.08 -9.30
N LEU A 300 -4.72 -0.03 -9.85
CA LEU A 300 -4.52 -1.26 -9.08
C LEU A 300 -3.46 -1.10 -7.97
N ARG A 301 -2.44 -0.26 -8.17
CA ARG A 301 -1.48 0.12 -7.11
C ARG A 301 -2.12 0.98 -6.02
N LEU A 302 -3.00 1.92 -6.38
CA LEU A 302 -3.79 2.68 -5.41
C LEU A 302 -4.62 1.76 -4.53
N MET A 303 -5.25 0.74 -5.14
CA MET A 303 -6.02 -0.29 -4.43
C MET A 303 -5.14 -1.28 -3.65
N GLY A 304 -3.81 -1.26 -3.76
CA GLY A 304 -2.95 -2.22 -3.06
C GLY A 304 -2.97 -3.64 -3.64
N LEU A 305 -3.40 -3.81 -4.90
CA LEU A 305 -3.40 -5.10 -5.60
C LEU A 305 -2.12 -5.40 -6.38
N ARG A 306 -1.29 -4.39 -6.65
CA ARG A 306 0.06 -4.57 -7.20
C ARG A 306 1.04 -3.95 -6.22
N GLN A 307 1.95 -4.74 -5.66
CA GLN A 307 2.98 -4.21 -4.79
C GLN A 307 3.83 -3.18 -5.53
N THR A 308 4.14 -2.09 -4.83
CA THR A 308 5.18 -1.14 -5.21
C THR A 308 6.49 -1.63 -4.61
N SER A 309 6.96 -2.84 -4.97
CA SER A 309 8.34 -3.17 -4.64
C SER A 309 9.22 -2.24 -5.46
N VAL A 310 10.19 -1.62 -4.81
CA VAL A 310 11.28 -0.93 -5.47
C VAL A 310 12.47 -1.85 -5.39
N LEU A 311 13.18 -1.95 -6.52
CA LEU A 311 14.38 -2.75 -6.62
C LEU A 311 15.58 -1.81 -6.57
N ALA A 312 16.37 -1.90 -5.50
CA ALA A 312 17.55 -1.08 -5.30
C ALA A 312 18.84 -1.90 -5.43
N PHE A 313 19.85 -1.33 -6.07
CA PHE A 313 21.18 -1.88 -6.20
C PHE A 313 22.20 -0.91 -5.57
N VAL A 314 22.96 -1.42 -4.61
CA VAL A 314 24.05 -0.71 -3.94
C VAL A 314 25.35 -1.39 -4.33
N ILE A 315 26.14 -0.77 -5.20
CA ILE A 315 27.26 -1.45 -5.88
C ILE A 315 28.57 -0.76 -5.55
N ASP A 316 29.51 -1.53 -5.03
CA ASP A 316 30.90 -1.12 -4.84
C ASP A 316 31.57 -0.87 -6.21
N THR A 317 32.22 0.28 -6.34
CA THR A 317 32.90 0.72 -7.58
C THR A 317 34.39 0.92 -7.39
N THR A 318 34.97 0.43 -6.30
CA THR A 318 36.39 0.56 -5.98
C THR A 318 37.27 -0.24 -6.94
N GLY A 319 38.57 0.04 -6.94
CA GLY A 319 39.51 -0.64 -7.83
C GLY A 319 39.58 -2.16 -7.63
N SER A 320 39.31 -2.68 -6.42
CA SER A 320 39.34 -4.11 -6.12
C SER A 320 38.23 -4.89 -6.84
N MET A 321 37.08 -4.24 -7.04
CA MET A 321 35.95 -4.75 -7.82
C MET A 321 36.25 -4.92 -9.32
N SER A 322 37.46 -4.61 -9.83
CA SER A 322 37.78 -4.68 -11.27
C SER A 322 37.54 -6.06 -11.88
N ASP A 323 37.72 -7.11 -11.08
CA ASP A 323 37.48 -8.49 -11.52
C ASP A 323 36.01 -8.92 -11.35
N ASP A 324 35.21 -8.23 -10.54
CA ASP A 324 33.88 -8.67 -10.10
C ASP A 324 32.72 -7.78 -10.59
N ILE A 325 32.98 -6.52 -10.95
CA ILE A 325 31.93 -5.53 -11.28
C ILE A 325 31.09 -5.95 -12.49
N GLU A 326 31.69 -6.58 -13.49
CA GLU A 326 30.94 -7.09 -14.66
C GLU A 326 29.97 -8.21 -14.27
N GLU A 327 30.33 -9.02 -13.29
CA GLU A 327 29.45 -10.07 -12.79
C GLU A 327 28.34 -9.48 -11.91
N ALA A 328 28.64 -8.47 -11.08
CA ALA A 328 27.62 -7.71 -10.35
C ALA A 328 26.58 -7.09 -11.31
N LYS A 329 27.02 -6.52 -12.44
CA LYS A 329 26.12 -6.02 -13.51
C LYS A 329 25.27 -7.16 -14.09
N ARG A 330 25.88 -8.31 -14.41
CA ARG A 330 25.19 -9.47 -14.98
C ARG A 330 24.11 -10.02 -14.05
N VAL A 331 24.41 -10.18 -12.76
CA VAL A 331 23.44 -10.61 -11.74
C VAL A 331 22.31 -9.59 -11.61
N SER A 332 22.63 -8.30 -11.57
CA SER A 332 21.64 -7.22 -11.51
C SER A 332 20.68 -7.27 -12.70
N PHE A 333 21.18 -7.48 -13.91
CA PHE A 333 20.35 -7.63 -15.10
C PHE A 333 19.45 -8.87 -15.03
N SER A 334 19.98 -10.00 -14.54
CA SER A 334 19.18 -11.21 -14.38
C SER A 334 18.01 -11.02 -13.41
N ILE A 335 18.21 -10.28 -12.31
CA ILE A 335 17.14 -9.97 -11.34
C ILE A 335 16.09 -9.03 -11.97
N ILE A 336 16.53 -8.02 -12.73
CA ILE A 336 15.62 -7.11 -13.44
C ILE A 336 14.80 -7.88 -14.48
N ASP A 337 15.45 -8.69 -15.30
CA ASP A 337 14.83 -9.43 -16.40
C ASP A 337 13.89 -10.54 -15.89
N SER A 338 14.16 -11.17 -14.74
CA SER A 338 13.28 -12.17 -14.15
C SER A 338 11.98 -11.59 -13.60
N ARG A 339 11.97 -10.30 -13.23
CA ARG A 339 10.80 -9.59 -12.70
C ARG A 339 10.01 -8.87 -13.79
N ARG A 340 10.67 -8.41 -14.86
CA ARG A 340 10.05 -7.64 -15.95
C ARG A 340 8.86 -8.38 -16.56
N GLY A 341 7.71 -7.70 -16.68
CA GLY A 341 6.49 -8.26 -17.24
C GLY A 341 5.74 -9.24 -16.32
N THR A 342 6.21 -9.48 -15.11
CA THR A 342 5.54 -10.34 -14.10
C THR A 342 4.73 -9.50 -13.09
N SER A 343 4.08 -10.15 -12.13
CA SER A 343 3.48 -9.45 -10.97
C SER A 343 4.52 -8.73 -10.11
N GLU A 344 5.78 -9.18 -10.17
CA GLU A 344 6.92 -8.74 -9.37
C GLU A 344 7.70 -7.58 -9.99
N GLU A 345 7.30 -7.10 -11.17
CA GLU A 345 7.96 -5.98 -11.84
C GLU A 345 7.94 -4.73 -10.93
N PRO A 346 9.11 -4.21 -10.53
CA PRO A 346 9.17 -3.14 -9.55
C PRO A 346 8.62 -1.85 -10.13
N SER A 347 8.05 -1.02 -9.24
CA SER A 347 7.44 0.26 -9.65
C SER A 347 8.45 1.37 -9.92
N GLU A 348 9.69 1.16 -9.50
CA GLU A 348 10.85 2.04 -9.67
C GLU A 348 12.12 1.22 -9.37
N TYR A 349 13.23 1.64 -9.97
CA TYR A 349 14.56 1.09 -9.75
C TYR A 349 15.46 2.17 -9.15
N ILE A 350 16.31 1.80 -8.18
CA ILE A 350 17.25 2.71 -7.51
C ILE A 350 18.67 2.15 -7.65
N LEU A 351 19.64 2.99 -8.01
CA LEU A 351 21.06 2.64 -8.04
C LEU A 351 21.84 3.62 -7.16
N VAL A 352 22.64 3.07 -6.26
CA VAL A 352 23.59 3.79 -5.40
C VAL A 352 24.97 3.16 -5.58
N PRO A 353 25.83 3.71 -6.45
CA PRO A 353 27.23 3.30 -6.45
C PRO A 353 27.90 3.81 -5.15
N PHE A 354 28.89 3.10 -4.63
CA PHE A 354 29.74 3.61 -3.55
C PHE A 354 31.21 3.29 -3.80
N ASN A 355 32.07 4.07 -3.15
CA ASN A 355 33.53 4.00 -3.27
C ASN A 355 34.16 4.45 -1.93
N ASP A 356 35.44 4.79 -1.95
CA ASP A 356 36.14 5.46 -0.85
C ASP A 356 37.01 6.60 -1.40
N PRO A 357 36.84 7.84 -0.91
CA PRO A 357 35.98 8.26 0.22
C PRO A 357 34.52 8.58 -0.13
N ASP A 358 34.14 8.51 -1.41
CA ASP A 358 32.85 8.99 -1.89
C ASP A 358 31.79 7.89 -1.98
N PHE A 359 30.51 8.24 -1.82
CA PHE A 359 29.38 7.34 -2.06
C PHE A 359 28.21 8.09 -2.72
N GLY A 360 27.43 7.36 -3.52
CA GLY A 360 26.39 7.92 -4.38
C GLY A 360 26.95 8.53 -5.69
N PRO A 361 26.15 9.36 -6.39
CA PRO A 361 24.80 9.81 -6.02
C PRO A 361 23.74 8.71 -6.17
N LEU A 362 22.62 8.87 -5.47
CA LEU A 362 21.43 8.04 -5.71
C LEU A 362 20.79 8.42 -7.05
N THR A 363 20.62 7.43 -7.92
CA THR A 363 19.86 7.57 -9.17
C THR A 363 18.61 6.69 -9.12
N ARG A 364 17.53 7.13 -9.77
CA ARG A 364 16.27 6.40 -9.81
C ARG A 364 15.60 6.53 -11.17
N THR A 365 14.87 5.51 -11.57
CA THR A 365 14.12 5.48 -12.84
C THR A 365 13.03 4.41 -12.81
N GLU A 366 11.99 4.61 -13.61
CA GLU A 366 10.92 3.62 -13.81
C GLU A 366 11.19 2.72 -15.03
N ASP A 367 12.06 3.18 -15.92
CA ASP A 367 12.43 2.49 -17.14
C ASP A 367 13.57 1.50 -16.85
N ALA A 368 13.26 0.21 -16.96
CA ALA A 368 14.20 -0.88 -16.76
C ALA A 368 15.40 -0.82 -17.74
N ASP A 369 15.19 -0.40 -18.98
CA ASP A 369 16.25 -0.30 -19.99
C ASP A 369 17.16 0.92 -19.71
N LEU A 370 16.59 2.04 -19.25
CA LEU A 370 17.38 3.15 -18.73
C LEU A 370 18.18 2.74 -17.50
N PHE A 371 17.58 1.98 -16.59
CA PHE A 371 18.25 1.50 -15.39
C PHE A 371 19.41 0.57 -15.71
N LYS A 372 19.22 -0.40 -16.61
CA LYS A 372 20.27 -1.30 -17.08
C LYS A 372 21.43 -0.53 -17.71
N ARG A 373 21.15 0.56 -18.45
CA ARG A 373 22.20 1.45 -18.97
C ARG A 373 22.99 2.14 -17.85
N SER A 374 22.32 2.62 -16.81
CA SER A 374 23.00 3.21 -15.64
C SER A 374 23.92 2.21 -14.95
N ILE A 375 23.47 0.98 -14.69
CA ILE A 375 24.30 -0.10 -14.15
C ILE A 375 25.47 -0.44 -15.09
N ASN A 376 25.21 -0.52 -16.40
CA ASN A 376 26.25 -0.85 -17.38
C ASN A 376 27.38 0.20 -17.42
N SER A 377 27.06 1.45 -17.09
CA SER A 377 28.01 2.57 -17.09
C SER A 377 28.99 2.57 -15.91
N LEU A 378 28.76 1.74 -14.90
CA LEU A 378 29.65 1.63 -13.75
C LEU A 378 31.02 1.07 -14.15
N SER A 379 32.08 1.57 -13.55
CA SER A 379 33.45 1.07 -13.73
C SER A 379 34.16 1.00 -12.39
N ALA A 380 34.94 -0.05 -12.18
CA ALA A 380 35.75 -0.24 -10.98
C ALA A 380 37.04 0.58 -11.06
N SER A 381 37.19 1.56 -10.17
CA SER A 381 38.38 2.41 -10.10
C SER A 381 38.44 3.15 -8.76
N GLY A 382 39.61 3.71 -8.44
CA GLY A 382 39.79 4.41 -7.18
C GLY A 382 39.84 3.46 -5.99
N GLY A 383 39.34 3.92 -4.85
CA GLY A 383 39.59 3.31 -3.54
C GLY A 383 40.90 3.82 -2.93
N GLY A 384 40.89 3.99 -1.62
CA GLY A 384 42.05 4.38 -0.82
C GLY A 384 42.65 3.17 -0.11
N ASP A 385 42.18 2.97 1.12
CA ASP A 385 42.45 1.77 1.92
C ASP A 385 41.40 0.69 1.69
N LEU A 386 41.63 -0.51 2.23
CA LEU A 386 40.85 -1.71 1.92
C LEU A 386 39.38 -1.65 2.40
N PRO A 387 39.02 -1.04 3.55
CA PRO A 387 37.62 -0.86 3.93
C PRO A 387 36.92 0.23 3.11
N GLU A 388 35.64 0.08 2.83
CA GLU A 388 34.86 0.92 1.90
C GLU A 388 33.58 1.51 2.53
N MET A 389 32.95 2.54 1.93
CA MET A 389 31.79 3.26 2.48
C MET A 389 30.43 2.54 2.28
N CYS A 390 30.41 1.23 2.50
CA CYS A 390 29.27 0.35 2.24
C CYS A 390 28.01 0.73 3.03
N LEU A 391 28.12 1.02 4.34
CA LEU A 391 26.94 1.32 5.17
C LEU A 391 26.33 2.69 4.82
N SER A 392 27.12 3.65 4.36
CA SER A 392 26.66 4.95 3.88
C SER A 392 25.90 4.80 2.56
N GLY A 393 26.40 3.99 1.62
CA GLY A 393 25.70 3.64 0.39
C GLY A 393 24.35 2.95 0.67
N LEU A 394 24.35 1.98 1.58
CA LEU A 394 23.13 1.27 2.00
C LEU A 394 22.14 2.21 2.71
N LEU A 395 22.62 3.07 3.60
CA LEU A 395 21.78 4.06 4.29
C LEU A 395 21.13 5.03 3.31
N LEU A 396 21.86 5.48 2.29
CA LEU A 396 21.33 6.33 1.23
C LEU A 396 20.23 5.62 0.42
N ALA A 397 20.42 4.34 0.09
CA ALA A 397 19.37 3.53 -0.55
C ALA A 397 18.13 3.39 0.34
N LEU A 398 18.29 3.04 1.62
CA LEU A 398 17.19 2.91 2.58
C LEU A 398 16.43 4.23 2.81
N ALA A 399 17.13 5.37 2.76
CA ALA A 399 16.51 6.68 2.88
C ALA A 399 15.75 7.09 1.60
N GLY A 400 16.21 6.62 0.43
CA GLY A 400 15.62 6.94 -0.87
C GLY A 400 14.52 5.98 -1.33
N ALA A 401 14.49 4.77 -0.80
CA ALA A 401 13.55 3.72 -1.17
C ALA A 401 12.23 3.80 -0.35
N PRO A 402 11.08 3.44 -0.96
CA PRO A 402 9.83 3.28 -0.21
C PRO A 402 9.88 2.06 0.71
N GLN A 403 8.86 1.91 1.56
CA GLN A 403 8.74 0.76 2.45
C GLN A 403 8.62 -0.55 1.67
N SER A 404 9.10 -1.64 2.26
CA SER A 404 9.07 -3.00 1.68
C SER A 404 9.77 -3.09 0.33
N SER A 405 10.94 -2.46 0.21
CA SER A 405 11.80 -2.55 -0.97
C SER A 405 12.80 -3.71 -0.87
N ASP A 406 13.23 -4.22 -2.02
CA ASP A 406 14.32 -5.19 -2.12
C ASP A 406 15.62 -4.45 -2.43
N ILE A 407 16.64 -4.65 -1.61
CA ILE A 407 17.93 -3.98 -1.75
C ILE A 407 19.04 -5.03 -1.88
N PHE A 408 19.79 -4.96 -2.97
CA PHE A 408 20.94 -5.81 -3.23
C PHE A 408 22.24 -5.02 -3.08
N VAL A 409 23.12 -5.48 -2.20
CA VAL A 409 24.42 -4.87 -1.93
C VAL A 409 25.52 -5.76 -2.51
N PHE A 410 26.41 -5.22 -3.34
CA PHE A 410 27.55 -5.93 -3.93
C PHE A 410 28.86 -5.30 -3.46
N THR A 411 29.76 -6.08 -2.85
CA THR A 411 31.08 -5.61 -2.40
C THR A 411 32.07 -6.76 -2.22
N ASP A 412 33.36 -6.49 -2.35
CA ASP A 412 34.45 -7.40 -2.05
C ASP A 412 35.25 -7.02 -0.78
N ALA A 413 34.75 -6.04 -0.03
CA ALA A 413 35.46 -5.38 1.04
C ALA A 413 34.69 -5.28 2.37
N ALA A 414 35.45 -5.00 3.44
CA ALA A 414 34.90 -4.64 4.74
C ALA A 414 34.29 -3.24 4.72
N ALA A 415 33.30 -2.97 5.56
CA ALA A 415 32.76 -1.63 5.72
C ALA A 415 33.70 -0.76 6.58
N LYS A 416 34.02 0.45 6.12
CA LYS A 416 34.79 1.46 6.86
C LYS A 416 33.96 2.15 7.95
N ASP A 417 32.69 2.38 7.64
CA ASP A 417 31.74 3.21 8.36
C ASP A 417 30.90 2.41 9.38
N LEU A 418 31.57 1.56 10.16
CA LEU A 418 30.97 0.60 11.11
C LEU A 418 30.05 1.26 12.15
N GLU A 419 30.29 2.53 12.50
CA GLU A 419 29.45 3.31 13.40
C GLU A 419 28.00 3.45 12.91
N LEU A 420 27.75 3.29 11.61
CA LEU A 420 26.40 3.37 11.03
C LEU A 420 25.58 2.10 11.23
N LYS A 421 26.13 1.00 11.76
CA LYS A 421 25.44 -0.30 11.93
C LYS A 421 24.05 -0.13 12.57
N SER A 422 23.97 0.55 13.71
CA SER A 422 22.71 0.73 14.44
C SER A 422 21.70 1.59 13.67
N THR A 423 22.17 2.62 12.96
CA THR A 423 21.31 3.48 12.13
C THR A 423 20.73 2.71 10.94
N VAL A 424 21.57 1.93 10.25
CA VAL A 424 21.14 1.05 9.15
C VAL A 424 20.13 0.03 9.65
N GLN A 425 20.37 -0.61 10.80
CA GLN A 425 19.44 -1.56 11.40
C GLN A 425 18.06 -0.93 11.67
N VAL A 426 18.02 0.25 12.31
CA VAL A 426 16.77 0.98 12.56
C VAL A 426 16.05 1.34 11.25
N MET A 427 16.80 1.73 10.22
CA MET A 427 16.23 2.05 8.91
C MET A 427 15.65 0.82 8.20
N ILE A 428 16.32 -0.32 8.29
CA ILE A 428 15.80 -1.61 7.82
C ILE A 428 14.47 -1.94 8.53
N GLU A 429 14.46 -1.89 9.87
CA GLU A 429 13.28 -2.21 10.67
C GLU A 429 12.11 -1.25 10.42
N ARG A 430 12.39 0.03 10.18
CA ARG A 430 11.38 1.07 9.92
C ARG A 430 10.83 0.99 8.50
N THR A 431 11.67 0.73 7.52
CA THR A 431 11.24 0.62 6.12
C THR A 431 10.66 -0.75 5.80
N LYS A 432 10.93 -1.77 6.61
CA LYS A 432 10.57 -3.17 6.33
C LYS A 432 11.15 -3.66 5.00
N SER A 433 12.27 -3.09 4.59
CA SER A 433 12.99 -3.47 3.37
C SER A 433 13.86 -4.69 3.63
N THR A 434 13.99 -5.56 2.64
CA THR A 434 14.86 -6.73 2.68
C THR A 434 16.20 -6.40 2.05
N VAL A 435 17.30 -6.70 2.76
CA VAL A 435 18.66 -6.40 2.31
C VAL A 435 19.43 -7.70 2.11
N THR A 436 19.88 -7.92 0.87
CA THR A 436 20.70 -9.08 0.49
C THR A 436 22.11 -8.62 0.14
N PHE A 437 23.11 -9.15 0.82
CA PHE A 437 24.52 -8.87 0.58
C PHE A 437 25.13 -9.97 -0.30
N LEU A 438 25.86 -9.55 -1.31
CA LEU A 438 26.61 -10.38 -2.24
C LEU A 438 28.08 -10.04 -2.07
N LEU A 439 28.77 -10.90 -1.34
CA LEU A 439 30.15 -10.72 -0.91
C LEU A 439 31.05 -11.55 -1.80
N THR A 440 31.92 -10.92 -2.59
CA THR A 440 32.96 -11.64 -3.33
C THR A 440 34.24 -11.68 -2.51
N SER A 441 34.84 -12.87 -2.38
CA SER A 441 36.13 -13.02 -1.71
C SER A 441 37.12 -13.68 -2.66
N PRO A 442 38.26 -13.04 -2.97
CA PRO A 442 39.32 -13.67 -3.75
C PRO A 442 40.05 -14.71 -2.88
N PHE A 443 39.54 -15.95 -2.84
CA PHE A 443 40.30 -17.10 -2.34
C PHE A 443 41.51 -17.33 -3.26
N SER A 444 42.66 -16.80 -2.85
CA SER A 444 43.92 -17.00 -3.55
C SER A 444 44.43 -18.43 -3.32
N PHE A 445 44.03 -19.39 -4.16
CA PHE A 445 44.75 -20.67 -4.28
C PHE A 445 46.12 -20.44 -4.94
N ARG A 446 47.11 -19.93 -4.20
CA ARG A 446 48.51 -20.10 -4.60
C ARG A 446 49.03 -21.43 -4.09
N ARG A 447 49.07 -22.44 -4.98
CA ARG A 447 49.94 -23.61 -4.80
C ARG A 447 51.39 -23.14 -4.66
N ARG A 448 52.03 -23.62 -3.58
CA ARG A 448 53.40 -23.38 -3.10
C ARG A 448 54.49 -23.28 -4.18
N ARG A 449 55.43 -22.33 -4.00
CA ARG A 449 56.88 -22.61 -4.04
C ARG A 449 57.71 -21.50 -3.36
N ASP A 450 58.50 -21.99 -2.41
CA ASP A 450 59.83 -21.55 -1.97
C ASP A 450 60.08 -20.24 -1.20
N VAL A 451 61.08 -20.37 -0.33
CA VAL A 451 61.56 -19.50 0.74
C VAL A 451 62.43 -18.38 0.18
N SER A 452 62.04 -17.12 0.37
CA SER A 452 62.92 -16.02 0.83
C SER A 452 62.24 -14.65 0.71
N GLN A 453 62.08 -13.99 1.86
CA GLN A 453 62.04 -12.54 2.08
C GLN A 453 61.56 -11.63 0.93
N SER A 454 60.32 -11.14 1.01
CA SER A 454 59.98 -9.71 0.82
C SER A 454 58.48 -9.44 1.07
N GLN A 455 58.23 -8.66 2.13
CA GLN A 455 57.12 -7.72 2.37
C GLN A 455 55.69 -8.09 1.93
N GLY A 456 54.90 -8.56 2.90
CA GLY A 456 53.62 -7.95 3.28
C GLY A 456 52.51 -7.83 2.23
N PHE A 457 52.13 -8.92 1.55
CA PHE A 457 50.80 -9.02 0.93
C PHE A 457 49.83 -9.65 1.94
N THR A 458 49.10 -8.82 2.68
CA THR A 458 48.00 -9.26 3.54
C THR A 458 46.87 -9.84 2.68
N SER A 459 46.28 -10.94 3.13
CA SER A 459 45.17 -11.64 2.49
C SER A 459 44.04 -10.68 2.10
N ARG A 460 43.60 -10.68 0.83
CA ARG A 460 42.47 -9.89 0.29
C ARG A 460 41.09 -10.43 0.72
N SER A 461 41.02 -11.19 1.81
CA SER A 461 39.78 -11.80 2.28
C SER A 461 39.14 -10.89 3.33
N ILE A 462 37.84 -10.60 3.19
CA ILE A 462 37.04 -9.88 4.19
C ILE A 462 37.21 -10.55 5.56
N PRO A 463 37.56 -9.83 6.64
CA PRO A 463 37.66 -10.39 7.98
C PRO A 463 36.33 -11.02 8.43
N LEU A 464 36.42 -12.09 9.23
CA LEU A 464 35.24 -12.80 9.75
C LEU A 464 34.29 -11.89 10.56
N SER A 465 34.83 -10.87 11.25
CA SER A 465 34.02 -9.89 11.98
C SER A 465 33.14 -9.05 11.06
N ASP A 466 33.64 -8.72 9.87
CA ASP A 466 32.98 -7.82 8.93
C ASP A 466 31.98 -8.61 8.07
N ILE A 467 32.30 -9.87 7.78
CA ILE A 467 31.30 -10.82 7.27
C ILE A 467 30.14 -10.97 8.26
N GLN A 468 30.43 -11.05 9.57
CA GLN A 468 29.39 -11.16 10.58
C GLN A 468 28.51 -9.90 10.65
N LEU A 469 29.08 -8.71 10.47
CA LEU A 469 28.32 -7.46 10.34
C LEU A 469 27.26 -7.56 9.23
N TYR A 470 27.66 -7.98 8.03
CA TYR A 470 26.74 -8.12 6.90
C TYR A 470 25.68 -9.19 7.15
N ARG A 471 26.06 -10.32 7.76
CA ARG A 471 25.11 -11.37 8.18
C ARG A 471 24.09 -10.87 9.19
N ASP A 472 24.50 -10.09 10.19
CA ASP A 472 23.59 -9.52 11.20
C ASP A 472 22.56 -8.58 10.54
N LEU A 473 23.00 -7.68 9.66
CA LEU A 473 22.13 -6.74 8.97
C LEU A 473 21.15 -7.45 8.01
N ALA A 474 21.65 -8.43 7.25
CA ALA A 474 20.83 -9.27 6.40
C ALA A 474 19.75 -9.98 7.23
N HIS A 475 20.13 -10.59 8.35
CA HIS A 475 19.22 -11.32 9.22
C HIS A 475 18.10 -10.44 9.79
N VAL A 476 18.41 -9.23 10.27
CA VAL A 476 17.39 -8.29 10.76
C VAL A 476 16.38 -7.91 9.67
N SER A 477 16.82 -7.83 8.42
CA SER A 477 15.96 -7.52 7.27
C SER A 477 15.16 -8.72 6.73
N GLY A 478 15.42 -9.93 7.23
CA GLY A 478 14.93 -11.18 6.64
C GLY A 478 15.62 -11.58 5.33
N GLY A 479 16.69 -10.87 4.95
CA GLY A 479 17.51 -11.14 3.76
C GLY A 479 18.65 -12.12 4.03
N GLN A 480 19.60 -12.17 3.09
CA GLN A 480 20.73 -13.11 3.13
C GLN A 480 22.07 -12.39 2.93
N ALA A 481 23.13 -12.93 3.54
CA ALA A 481 24.51 -12.57 3.19
C ALA A 481 25.14 -13.79 2.51
N ILE A 482 25.36 -13.68 1.20
CA ILE A 482 25.82 -14.76 0.35
C ILE A 482 27.28 -14.47 -0.02
N GLU A 483 28.17 -15.33 0.45
CA GLU A 483 29.58 -15.32 0.07
C GLU A 483 29.78 -16.21 -1.15
N VAL A 484 30.40 -15.66 -2.18
CA VAL A 484 30.65 -16.37 -3.43
C VAL A 484 32.04 -16.09 -3.97
N THR A 485 32.51 -17.02 -4.80
CA THR A 485 33.65 -16.75 -5.68
C THR A 485 33.15 -16.12 -6.97
N LYS A 486 34.03 -15.47 -7.73
CA LYS A 486 33.73 -15.00 -9.08
C LYS A 486 33.11 -16.09 -9.98
N ALA A 487 33.57 -17.34 -9.85
CA ALA A 487 33.06 -18.45 -10.65
C ALA A 487 31.64 -18.90 -10.22
N THR A 488 31.27 -18.67 -8.96
CA THR A 488 30.01 -19.14 -8.37
C THR A 488 28.98 -18.04 -8.12
N LEU A 489 29.32 -16.76 -8.33
CA LEU A 489 28.39 -15.62 -8.24
C LEU A 489 27.20 -15.78 -9.20
N SER A 490 27.40 -16.42 -10.35
CA SER A 490 26.31 -16.77 -11.27
C SER A 490 25.34 -17.82 -10.72
N LEU A 491 25.81 -18.75 -9.89
CA LEU A 491 24.98 -19.77 -9.24
C LEU A 491 24.15 -19.16 -8.09
N ALA A 492 24.70 -18.16 -7.40
CA ALA A 492 23.94 -17.39 -6.43
C ALA A 492 22.75 -16.64 -7.05
N THR A 493 22.74 -16.38 -8.35
CA THR A 493 21.61 -15.73 -9.04
C THR A 493 20.30 -16.51 -8.88
N ALA A 494 20.36 -17.84 -8.88
CA ALA A 494 19.17 -18.67 -8.66
C ALA A 494 18.63 -18.51 -7.22
N VAL A 495 19.52 -18.56 -6.22
CA VAL A 495 19.18 -18.34 -4.81
C VAL A 495 18.61 -16.94 -4.59
N ILE A 496 19.22 -15.92 -5.19
CA ILE A 496 18.77 -14.53 -5.11
C ILE A 496 17.41 -14.34 -5.79
N THR A 497 17.23 -14.90 -6.98
CA THR A 497 15.98 -14.76 -7.73
C THR A 497 14.84 -15.41 -6.97
N ASP A 498 15.05 -16.63 -6.47
CA ASP A 498 14.03 -17.32 -5.69
C ASP A 498 13.79 -16.58 -4.35
N ALA A 499 14.83 -16.23 -3.59
CA ALA A 499 14.73 -15.57 -2.29
C ALA A 499 14.14 -14.16 -2.33
N SER A 500 14.09 -13.54 -3.51
CA SER A 500 13.57 -12.18 -3.70
C SER A 500 12.19 -12.14 -4.36
N THR A 501 11.48 -13.26 -4.39
CA THR A 501 10.07 -13.31 -4.79
C THR A 501 9.17 -12.76 -3.67
N SER A 502 8.27 -11.82 -3.98
CA SER A 502 7.46 -11.10 -2.95
C SER A 502 6.49 -11.98 -2.15
N ALA A 503 6.31 -13.23 -2.56
CA ALA A 503 5.43 -14.20 -1.91
C ALA A 503 6.12 -15.02 -0.81
N LEU A 504 7.44 -14.91 -0.64
CA LEU A 504 8.16 -15.70 0.36
C LEU A 504 8.07 -15.09 1.76
N VAL A 505 7.95 -15.98 2.74
CA VAL A 505 8.05 -15.66 4.15
C VAL A 505 9.12 -16.56 4.75
N THR A 506 10.05 -15.98 5.49
CA THR A 506 11.07 -16.73 6.21
C THR A 506 10.44 -17.47 7.40
N LEU A 507 10.23 -18.78 7.26
CA LEU A 507 9.69 -19.63 8.33
C LEU A 507 10.73 -19.96 9.39
N PHE A 508 11.97 -20.15 8.93
CA PHE A 508 13.09 -20.58 9.75
C PHE A 508 14.39 -20.10 9.12
N GLN A 509 15.24 -19.45 9.90
CA GLN A 509 16.58 -19.07 9.49
C GLN A 509 17.52 -19.26 10.67
N VAL A 510 18.64 -19.94 10.42
CA VAL A 510 19.70 -20.14 11.40
C VAL A 510 21.05 -19.90 10.75
N VAL A 511 21.90 -19.15 11.46
CA VAL A 511 23.31 -18.94 11.11
C VAL A 511 24.16 -19.58 12.20
N ARG A 512 25.19 -20.35 11.81
CA ARG A 512 26.15 -21.01 12.72
C ARG A 512 27.58 -20.74 12.29
N ASN A 513 28.40 -20.32 13.25
CA ASN A 513 29.84 -20.19 13.09
C ASN A 513 30.53 -20.41 14.46
N PRO A 514 31.29 -21.49 14.67
CA PRO A 514 31.60 -22.56 13.71
C PRO A 514 30.39 -23.44 13.39
N GLY A 515 30.44 -24.16 12.26
CA GLY A 515 29.42 -25.13 11.88
C GLY A 515 29.39 -26.30 12.87
N ILE A 516 28.19 -26.65 13.35
CA ILE A 516 27.95 -27.77 14.27
C ILE A 516 26.80 -28.64 13.74
N ALA A 517 26.90 -29.96 13.94
CA ALA A 517 25.86 -30.89 13.55
C ALA A 517 24.67 -30.78 14.53
N GLU A 518 23.55 -30.26 14.05
CA GLU A 518 22.34 -30.03 14.83
C GLU A 518 21.09 -30.42 14.04
N ASN A 519 20.03 -30.77 14.76
CA ASN A 519 18.72 -31.03 14.17
C ASN A 519 17.83 -29.82 14.39
N PHE A 520 17.16 -29.38 13.32
CA PHE A 520 16.19 -28.29 13.38
C PHE A 520 14.81 -28.80 12.99
N THR A 521 13.80 -28.30 13.69
CA THR A 521 12.39 -28.55 13.36
C THR A 521 11.70 -27.21 13.15
N PHE A 522 10.83 -27.17 12.14
CA PHE A 522 10.00 -26.01 11.84
C PHE A 522 8.61 -26.50 11.41
N VAL A 523 7.61 -25.65 11.55
CA VAL A 523 6.21 -25.98 11.26
C VAL A 523 5.81 -25.33 9.95
N LEU A 524 5.16 -26.11 9.09
CA LEU A 524 4.56 -25.62 7.85
C LEU A 524 3.07 -25.36 8.08
N ASP A 525 2.64 -24.13 7.85
CA ASP A 525 1.22 -23.76 7.88
C ASP A 525 0.50 -24.24 6.59
N PRO A 526 -0.76 -24.71 6.66
CA PRO A 526 -1.52 -25.16 5.49
C PRO A 526 -1.72 -24.10 4.39
N SER A 527 -1.51 -22.81 4.69
CA SER A 527 -1.57 -21.73 3.69
C SER A 527 -0.33 -21.62 2.79
N LEU A 528 0.75 -22.36 3.10
CA LEU A 528 1.98 -22.39 2.30
C LEU A 528 1.84 -23.36 1.13
N SER A 529 2.15 -22.91 -0.09
CA SER A 529 2.06 -23.73 -1.30
C SER A 529 3.39 -24.33 -1.73
N ASN A 530 4.48 -23.56 -1.66
CA ASN A 530 5.83 -23.96 -2.05
C ASN A 530 6.81 -23.68 -0.90
N VAL A 531 7.67 -24.65 -0.59
CA VAL A 531 8.71 -24.52 0.44
C VAL A 531 10.07 -24.63 -0.22
N THR A 532 10.86 -23.57 -0.13
CA THR A 532 12.25 -23.54 -0.60
C THR A 532 13.19 -23.55 0.60
N VAL A 533 14.21 -24.40 0.56
CA VAL A 533 15.24 -24.49 1.60
C VAL A 533 16.57 -24.09 1.00
N TYR A 534 17.20 -23.05 1.56
CA TYR A 534 18.56 -22.64 1.21
C TYR A 534 19.53 -23.10 2.28
N VAL A 535 20.61 -23.77 1.87
CA VAL A 535 21.71 -24.15 2.74
C VAL A 535 23.01 -23.65 2.12
N THR A 536 23.65 -22.69 2.78
CA THR A 536 24.89 -22.07 2.32
C THR A 536 26.00 -22.31 3.34
N GLY A 537 27.20 -22.67 2.87
CA GLY A 537 28.37 -22.90 3.71
C GLY A 537 29.48 -23.63 2.94
N ASP A 538 30.65 -23.81 3.54
CA ASP A 538 31.71 -24.63 2.94
C ASP A 538 31.33 -26.11 3.04
N SER A 539 30.97 -26.71 1.90
CA SER A 539 30.65 -28.14 1.76
C SER A 539 29.62 -28.67 2.78
N PRO A 540 28.40 -28.10 2.86
CA PRO A 540 27.41 -28.48 3.86
C PRO A 540 26.89 -29.90 3.63
N VAL A 541 26.79 -30.68 4.71
CA VAL A 541 26.15 -32.00 4.72
C VAL A 541 24.88 -31.91 5.53
N PHE A 542 23.75 -32.24 4.92
CA PHE A 542 22.44 -32.18 5.57
C PHE A 542 21.50 -33.25 5.03
N THR A 543 20.47 -33.57 5.83
CA THR A 543 19.38 -34.47 5.45
C THR A 543 18.07 -33.78 5.77
N LEU A 544 17.16 -33.70 4.80
CA LEU A 544 15.83 -33.14 4.99
C LEU A 544 14.80 -34.26 5.16
N TYR A 545 13.94 -34.13 6.17
CA TYR A 545 12.84 -35.07 6.42
C TYR A 545 11.50 -34.38 6.20
N SER A 546 10.56 -35.10 5.58
CA SER A 546 9.18 -34.69 5.42
C SER A 546 8.44 -34.70 6.77
N PRO A 547 7.25 -34.06 6.88
CA PRO A 547 6.43 -34.13 8.08
C PRO A 547 6.04 -35.56 8.52
N THR A 548 6.09 -36.53 7.60
CA THR A 548 5.84 -37.95 7.89
C THR A 548 7.10 -38.72 8.30
N GLY A 549 8.27 -38.07 8.37
CA GLY A 549 9.55 -38.66 8.79
C GLY A 549 10.35 -39.31 7.66
N GLU A 550 9.88 -39.24 6.41
CA GLU A 550 10.59 -39.82 5.27
C GLU A 550 11.65 -38.85 4.71
N PRO A 551 12.85 -39.33 4.32
CA PRO A 551 13.88 -38.50 3.68
C PRO A 551 13.38 -37.89 2.37
N VAL A 552 13.62 -36.60 2.18
CA VAL A 552 13.25 -35.88 0.95
C VAL A 552 14.45 -35.89 -0.01
N HIS A 553 14.26 -36.44 -1.21
CA HIS A 553 15.23 -36.30 -2.29
C HIS A 553 15.06 -34.93 -2.96
N LEU A 554 16.09 -34.09 -2.89
CA LEU A 554 16.09 -32.76 -3.50
C LEU A 554 16.45 -32.86 -4.99
N GLU A 555 15.55 -32.43 -5.88
CA GLU A 555 15.77 -32.45 -7.33
C GLU A 555 16.71 -31.35 -7.84
N HIS A 556 16.93 -30.28 -7.06
CA HIS A 556 17.83 -29.18 -7.40
C HIS A 556 18.62 -28.72 -6.19
N CYS A 557 19.78 -29.34 -5.93
CA CYS A 557 20.70 -28.91 -4.90
C CYS A 557 21.82 -28.08 -5.55
N LEU A 558 21.74 -26.75 -5.44
CA LEU A 558 22.84 -25.85 -5.80
C LEU A 558 23.85 -25.83 -4.65
N GLN A 559 24.94 -26.60 -4.78
CA GLN A 559 26.14 -26.39 -3.95
C GLN A 559 26.86 -25.17 -4.51
N ILE A 560 26.89 -24.07 -3.74
CA ILE A 560 27.61 -22.84 -4.05
C ILE A 560 28.98 -22.87 -3.40
#